data_AF-A0A4U5LX10-F1
#
_entry.id   AF-A0A4U5LX10-F1
#
_cell.length_a   1.000
_cell.length_b   1.000
_cell.length_c   1.000
_cell.angle_alpha   90.00
_cell.angle_beta   90.00
_cell.angle_gamma   90.00
#
_symmetry.space_group_name_H-M   'P 1'
#
loop_
_entity.id
_entity.type
_entity.pdbx_description
1 polymer ?
#
loop_
_entity_poly.entity_id
_entity_poly.type
_entity_poly.pdbx_seq_one_letter_code
_entity_poly.pdbx_strand_id
1 'polypeptide(L)'
;MTHEESQKGDEKALDSAMNLISDVGKSWDQQRILEISQKRLRHGAKPQVKIDFNLPGYIAHLHKIASTLSNRMNFKILDLIDLWKNKWEPRKSQAQKVPKTLEEIHAALKKEAFEKETAEEGPEEWTSEPLLRQKMLND
;
A
#
# COMPACT_ATOMS: atom_id res chain seq x y z
N MET A 1 13.68 -33.01 30.40
CA MET A 1 14.47 -31.96 29.74
C MET A 1 13.98 -31.87 28.30
N THR A 2 12.89 -31.15 28.02
CA THR A 2 12.32 -31.10 26.64
C THR A 2 11.40 -29.92 26.32
N HIS A 3 10.77 -29.23 27.28
CA HIS A 3 9.80 -28.18 26.93
C HIS A 3 10.40 -26.77 26.78
N GLU A 4 11.37 -26.41 27.63
CA GLU A 4 11.98 -25.06 27.62
C GLU A 4 12.98 -24.83 26.48
N GLU A 5 13.70 -25.87 26.05
CA GLU A 5 14.64 -25.78 24.91
C GLU A 5 13.92 -25.62 23.57
N SER A 6 12.79 -26.32 23.38
CA SER A 6 11.98 -26.22 22.17
C SER A 6 11.43 -24.81 21.99
N GLN A 7 10.82 -24.26 23.05
CA GLN A 7 10.23 -22.92 23.03
C GLN A 7 11.29 -21.83 22.79
N LYS A 8 12.50 -22.00 23.34
CA LYS A 8 13.63 -21.10 23.10
C LYS A 8 14.17 -21.18 21.67
N GLY A 9 14.08 -22.34 21.03
CA GLY A 9 14.41 -22.53 19.61
C GLY A 9 13.44 -21.78 18.70
N ASP A 10 12.15 -21.91 18.97
CA ASP A 10 11.08 -21.27 18.19
C ASP A 10 11.14 -19.74 18.28
N GLU A 11 11.43 -19.18 19.45
CA GLU A 11 11.60 -17.73 19.61
C GLU A 11 12.77 -17.17 18.78
N LYS A 12 13.88 -17.91 18.64
CA LYS A 12 15.01 -17.49 17.80
C LYS A 12 14.69 -17.53 16.31
N ALA A 13 13.95 -18.56 15.88
CA ALA A 13 13.49 -18.67 14.50
C ALA A 13 12.54 -17.50 14.18
N LEU A 14 11.62 -17.20 15.09
CA LEU A 14 10.69 -16.08 14.98
C LEU A 14 11.43 -14.73 14.97
N ASP A 15 12.44 -14.55 15.81
CA ASP A 15 13.29 -13.36 15.84
C ASP A 15 14.00 -13.13 14.50
N SER A 16 14.55 -14.21 13.93
CA SER A 16 15.22 -14.19 12.63
C SER A 16 14.25 -13.85 11.50
N ALA A 17 13.04 -14.43 11.52
CA ALA A 17 11.99 -14.14 10.56
C ALA A 17 11.53 -12.67 10.65
N MET A 18 11.34 -12.12 11.85
CA MET A 18 10.97 -10.71 12.04
C MET A 18 12.04 -9.75 11.52
N ASN A 19 13.32 -10.04 11.77
CA ASN A 19 14.42 -9.24 11.25
C ASN A 19 14.43 -9.25 9.72
N LEU A 20 14.31 -10.44 9.11
CA LEU A 20 14.22 -10.57 7.65
C LEU A 20 13.07 -9.74 7.08
N ILE A 21 11.86 -9.87 7.64
CA ILE A 21 10.69 -9.13 7.17
C ILE A 21 10.87 -7.61 7.34
N SER A 22 11.46 -7.17 8.45
CA SER A 22 11.74 -5.75 8.70
C SER A 22 12.69 -5.17 7.65
N ASP A 23 13.69 -5.96 7.23
CA ASP A 23 14.71 -5.52 6.29
C ASP A 23 14.20 -5.51 4.84
N VAL A 24 13.53 -6.58 4.39
CA VAL A 24 13.13 -6.73 2.98
C VAL A 24 11.67 -6.36 2.69
N GLY A 25 10.87 -6.14 3.73
CA GLY A 25 9.42 -5.97 3.62
C GLY A 25 9.01 -4.78 2.73
N LYS A 26 9.73 -3.66 2.83
CA LYS A 26 9.48 -2.46 2.02
C LYS A 26 9.67 -2.72 0.52
N SER A 27 10.80 -3.33 0.13
CA SER A 27 11.07 -3.67 -1.27
C SER A 27 10.06 -4.67 -1.82
N TRP A 28 9.67 -5.64 -0.98
CA TRP A 28 8.73 -6.68 -1.36
C TRP A 28 7.32 -6.11 -1.64
N ASP A 29 6.84 -5.22 -0.77
CA ASP A 29 5.55 -4.53 -0.99
C ASP A 29 5.58 -3.62 -2.23
N GLN A 30 6.70 -2.93 -2.48
CA GLN A 30 6.87 -2.10 -3.68
C GLN A 30 6.82 -2.93 -4.97
N GLN A 31 7.57 -4.04 -5.02
CA GLN A 31 7.53 -4.95 -6.17
C GLN A 31 6.13 -5.50 -6.40
N ARG A 32 5.43 -5.91 -5.34
CA ARG A 32 4.06 -6.41 -5.45
C ARG A 32 3.11 -5.37 -6.02
N ILE A 33 3.19 -4.12 -5.57
CA ILE A 33 2.36 -3.02 -6.10
C ILE A 33 2.63 -2.80 -7.59
N LEU A 34 3.90 -2.82 -8.00
CA LEU A 34 4.30 -2.65 -9.41
C LEU A 34 3.83 -3.82 -10.29
N GLU A 35 3.94 -5.06 -9.82
CA GLU A 35 3.43 -6.21 -10.56
C GLU A 35 1.91 -6.16 -10.73
N ILE A 36 1.19 -5.77 -9.68
CA ILE A 36 -0.27 -5.63 -9.73
C ILE A 36 -0.66 -4.54 -10.72
N SER A 37 0.02 -3.38 -10.71
CA SER A 37 -0.29 -2.28 -11.62
C SER A 37 0.02 -2.64 -13.08
N GLN A 38 1.18 -3.25 -13.35
CA GLN A 38 1.58 -3.67 -14.69
C GLN A 38 0.61 -4.71 -15.29
N LYS A 39 0.09 -5.62 -14.47
CA LYS A 39 -0.89 -6.64 -14.91
C LYS A 39 -2.28 -6.04 -15.16
N ARG A 40 -2.68 -4.99 -14.44
CA ARG A 40 -3.96 -4.28 -14.70
C ARG A 40 -3.96 -3.52 -16.03
N LEU A 41 -2.81 -2.98 -16.44
CA LEU A 41 -2.66 -2.30 -17.74
C LEU A 41 -2.69 -3.29 -18.92
N ARG A 42 -2.33 -4.55 -18.70
CA ARG A 42 -2.43 -5.62 -19.69
C ARG A 42 -3.82 -6.26 -19.61
N HIS A 43 -4.82 -5.58 -20.17
CA HIS A 43 -6.21 -6.05 -20.21
C HIS A 43 -6.32 -7.53 -20.66
N GLY A 44 -6.98 -8.35 -19.83
CA GLY A 44 -7.53 -9.66 -20.23
C GLY A 44 -7.07 -10.88 -19.43
N ALA A 45 -5.93 -10.85 -18.75
CA ALA A 45 -5.45 -12.00 -17.99
C ALA A 45 -5.81 -11.85 -16.50
N LYS A 46 -6.62 -12.78 -15.95
CA LYS A 46 -6.79 -12.90 -14.49
C LYS A 46 -5.39 -12.94 -13.85
N PRO A 47 -5.06 -12.03 -12.93
CA PRO A 47 -3.73 -11.99 -12.35
C PRO A 47 -3.58 -13.22 -11.45
N GLN A 48 -3.07 -14.30 -12.02
CA GLN A 48 -2.53 -15.42 -11.26
C GLN A 48 -1.17 -14.97 -10.75
N VAL A 49 -1.19 -14.09 -9.74
CA VAL A 49 0.00 -13.88 -8.91
C VAL A 49 0.21 -15.22 -8.22
N LYS A 50 1.29 -15.92 -8.55
CA LYS A 50 1.81 -16.96 -7.65
C LYS A 50 2.21 -16.22 -6.38
N ILE A 51 1.28 -16.14 -5.42
CA ILE A 51 1.54 -15.49 -4.14
C ILE A 51 2.41 -16.47 -3.38
N ASP A 52 3.72 -16.39 -3.58
CA ASP A 52 4.64 -17.31 -2.90
C ASP A 52 4.78 -16.95 -1.40
N PHE A 53 4.32 -15.77 -0.97
CA PHE A 53 4.28 -15.38 0.45
C PHE A 53 3.11 -14.44 0.81
N ASN A 54 2.17 -14.89 1.64
CA ASN A 54 1.09 -14.04 2.16
C ASN A 54 1.56 -13.27 3.41
N LEU A 55 2.33 -12.20 3.20
CA LEU A 55 2.82 -11.36 4.30
C LEU A 55 1.71 -10.82 5.22
N PRO A 56 0.56 -10.31 4.71
CA PRO A 56 -0.55 -9.90 5.57
C PRO A 56 -1.08 -11.02 6.45
N GLY A 57 -1.21 -12.24 5.91
CA GLY A 57 -1.62 -13.42 6.67
C GLY A 57 -0.60 -13.82 7.73
N TYR A 58 0.69 -13.74 7.41
CA TYR A 58 1.76 -14.00 8.36
C TYR A 58 1.78 -13.00 9.51
N ILE A 59 1.67 -11.69 9.22
CA ILE A 59 1.58 -10.64 10.24
C ILE A 59 0.35 -10.84 11.14
N ALA A 60 -0.80 -11.21 10.57
CA ALA A 60 -2.01 -11.51 11.34
C ALA A 60 -1.80 -12.72 12.28
N HIS A 61 -1.08 -13.74 11.80
CA HIS A 61 -0.71 -14.88 12.64
C HIS A 61 0.23 -14.48 13.78
N LEU A 62 1.27 -13.68 13.50
CA LEU A 62 2.18 -13.14 14.53
C LEU A 62 1.41 -12.38 15.61
N HIS A 63 0.48 -11.52 15.22
CA HIS A 63 -0.36 -10.78 16.17
C HIS A 63 -1.17 -11.72 17.08
N LYS A 64 -1.70 -12.82 16.55
CA LYS A 64 -2.48 -13.80 17.32
C LYS A 64 -1.64 -14.53 18.38
N ILE A 65 -0.38 -14.85 18.05
CA ILE A 65 0.53 -15.57 18.96
C ILE A 65 1.34 -14.63 19.86
N ALA A 66 1.27 -13.31 19.66
CA ALA A 66 2.08 -12.34 20.39
C ALA A 66 1.93 -12.43 21.91
N SER A 67 0.71 -12.70 22.40
CA SER A 67 0.40 -12.84 23.83
C SER A 67 0.92 -14.14 24.46
N THR A 68 1.27 -15.14 23.65
CA THR A 68 1.78 -16.44 24.13
C THR A 68 3.31 -16.49 24.18
N LEU A 69 3.98 -15.46 23.67
CA LEU A 69 5.44 -15.36 23.61
C LEU A 69 6.00 -14.51 24.75
N SER A 70 7.33 -14.50 24.92
CA SER A 70 7.97 -13.60 25.88
C SER A 70 7.70 -12.12 25.56
N ASN A 71 7.72 -11.28 26.60
CA ASN A 71 7.49 -9.83 26.47
C ASN A 71 8.38 -9.19 25.39
N ARG A 72 9.64 -9.62 25.29
CA ARG A 72 10.58 -9.16 24.25
C ARG A 72 10.03 -9.43 22.85
N MET A 73 9.54 -10.63 22.60
CA MET A 73 8.98 -11.02 21.31
C MET A 73 7.65 -10.32 21.02
N ASN A 74 6.81 -10.16 22.04
CA ASN A 74 5.56 -9.40 21.92
C ASN A 74 5.83 -7.96 21.44
N PHE A 75 6.77 -7.24 22.09
CA PHE A 75 7.15 -5.90 21.66
C PHE A 75 7.69 -5.87 20.22
N LYS A 76 8.53 -6.84 19.83
CA LYS A 76 9.03 -6.93 18.46
C LYS A 76 7.92 -7.13 17.43
N ILE A 77 6.91 -7.96 17.74
CA ILE A 77 5.76 -8.18 16.86
C ILE A 77 4.95 -6.91 16.70
N LEU A 78 4.67 -6.21 17.81
CA LEU A 78 3.93 -4.94 17.78
C LEU A 78 4.70 -3.88 16.97
N ASP A 79 6.02 -3.78 17.16
CA ASP A 79 6.88 -2.88 16.39
C ASP A 79 6.84 -3.19 14.89
N LEU A 80 6.88 -4.47 14.51
CA LEU A 80 6.77 -4.91 13.12
C LEU A 80 5.41 -4.58 12.52
N ILE A 81 4.32 -4.79 13.27
CA ILE A 81 2.95 -4.46 12.83
C ILE A 81 2.82 -2.96 12.60
N ASP A 82 3.33 -2.14 13.51
CA ASP A 82 3.28 -0.70 13.40
C ASP A 82 4.12 -0.20 12.22
N LEU A 83 5.31 -0.78 12.02
CA LEU A 83 6.15 -0.49 10.86
C LEU A 83 5.41 -0.80 9.54
N TRP A 84 4.76 -1.97 9.47
CA TRP A 84 3.98 -2.38 8.30
C TRP A 84 2.79 -1.46 8.04
N LYS A 85 2.01 -1.12 9.08
CA LYS A 85 0.88 -0.17 8.98
C LYS A 85 1.32 1.22 8.54
N ASN A 86 2.52 1.65 8.95
CA ASN A 86 3.11 2.92 8.56
C ASN A 86 3.84 2.86 7.21
N LYS A 87 3.48 1.93 6.32
CA LYS A 87 4.09 1.77 4.98
C LYS A 87 5.62 1.63 5.03
N TRP A 88 6.12 0.94 6.05
CA TRP A 88 7.55 0.74 6.30
C TRP A 88 8.33 2.03 6.57
N GLU A 89 7.65 3.08 7.06
CA GLU A 89 8.30 4.29 7.57
C GLU A 89 8.60 4.14 9.07
N PRO A 90 9.87 4.23 9.50
CA PRO A 90 10.21 4.23 10.92
C PRO A 90 9.54 5.41 11.64
N ARG A 91 8.92 5.17 12.80
CA ARG A 91 8.26 6.22 13.63
C ARG A 91 9.15 7.45 13.87
N LYS A 92 10.45 7.25 14.07
CA LYS A 92 11.42 8.34 14.30
C LYS A 92 11.58 9.27 13.10
N SER A 93 11.41 8.76 11.87
CA SER A 93 11.49 9.59 10.66
C SER A 93 10.31 10.56 10.54
N GLN A 94 9.15 10.25 11.13
CA GLN A 94 8.00 11.17 11.19
C GLN A 94 8.11 12.18 12.34
N ALA A 95 8.64 11.77 13.51
CA ALA A 95 8.90 12.70 14.61
C ALA A 95 10.01 13.72 14.30
N GLN A 96 10.91 13.40 13.37
CA GLN A 96 12.00 14.25 12.90
C GLN A 96 11.63 15.05 11.63
N LYS A 97 10.42 14.85 11.07
CA LYS A 97 9.82 15.80 10.13
C LYS A 97 9.45 17.04 10.95
N VAL A 98 10.28 18.06 10.83
CA VAL A 98 9.96 19.46 11.12
C VAL A 98 8.51 19.72 10.69
N PRO A 99 7.71 20.52 11.42
CA PRO A 99 6.38 20.92 10.96
C PRO A 99 6.44 21.31 9.48
N LYS A 100 5.53 20.78 8.65
CA LYS A 100 5.52 21.05 7.20
C LYS A 100 5.76 22.54 6.97
N THR A 101 6.78 22.87 6.20
CA THR A 101 7.07 24.27 5.92
C THR A 101 5.92 24.86 5.11
N LEU A 102 5.70 26.17 5.21
CA LEU A 102 4.64 26.86 4.48
C LEU A 102 4.69 26.54 2.96
N GLU A 103 5.90 26.35 2.44
CA GLU A 103 6.18 25.99 1.06
C GLU A 103 5.65 24.59 0.68
N GLU A 104 5.82 23.58 1.55
CA GLU A 104 5.28 22.23 1.34
C GLU A 104 3.74 22.22 1.37
N ILE A 105 3.14 23.08 2.22
CA ILE A 105 1.70 23.24 2.30
C ILE A 105 1.17 23.86 0.99
N HIS A 106 1.83 24.91 0.49
CA HIS A 106 1.46 25.54 -0.78
C HIS A 106 1.65 24.60 -1.99
N ALA A 107 2.70 23.78 -1.98
CA ALA A 107 2.93 22.78 -3.03
C ALA A 107 1.85 21.69 -3.03
N ALA A 108 1.39 21.24 -1.86
CA ALA A 108 0.29 20.30 -1.73
C ALA A 108 -1.04 20.88 -2.25
N LEU A 109 -1.35 22.12 -1.87
CA LEU A 109 -2.56 22.83 -2.33
C LEU A 109 -2.58 23.04 -3.85
N LYS A 110 -1.43 23.41 -4.43
CA LYS A 110 -1.31 23.60 -5.89
C LYS A 110 -1.45 22.29 -6.66
N LYS A 111 -0.95 21.18 -6.09
CA LYS A 111 -1.09 19.85 -6.69
C LYS A 111 -2.55 19.37 -6.64
N GLU A 112 -3.24 19.59 -5.53
CA GLU A 112 -4.66 19.25 -5.38
C GLU A 112 -5.57 20.06 -6.32
N ALA A 113 -5.27 21.35 -6.52
CA ALA A 113 -6.00 22.18 -7.48
C ALA A 113 -5.84 21.70 -8.93
N PHE A 114 -4.62 21.31 -9.32
CA PHE A 114 -4.34 20.78 -10.65
C PHE A 114 -5.02 19.43 -10.91
N GLU A 115 -5.00 18.53 -9.92
CA GLU A 115 -5.66 17.23 -10.03
C GLU A 115 -7.19 17.38 -10.12
N LYS A 116 -7.77 18.38 -9.45
CA LYS A 116 -9.21 18.69 -9.52
C LYS A 116 -9.63 19.26 -10.89
N GLU A 117 -8.82 20.14 -11.47
CA GLU A 117 -9.07 20.74 -12.80
C GLU A 117 -8.99 19.68 -13.91
N THR A 118 -8.00 18.77 -13.85
CA THR A 118 -7.89 17.65 -14.81
C THR A 118 -8.98 16.58 -14.69
N ALA A 119 -9.76 16.58 -13.60
CA ALA A 119 -10.88 15.67 -13.39
C ALA A 119 -12.23 16.27 -13.85
N GLU A 120 -12.32 17.60 -14.00
CA GLU A 120 -13.52 18.30 -14.52
C GLU A 120 -13.54 18.38 -16.06
N GLU A 121 -12.41 18.25 -16.74
CA GLU A 121 -12.35 18.12 -18.22
C GLU A 121 -12.61 16.67 -18.68
N GLY A 122 -13.81 16.16 -18.40
CA GLY A 122 -14.36 15.05 -19.18
C GLY A 122 -14.74 15.52 -20.60
N PRO A 123 -14.60 14.70 -21.65
CA PRO A 123 -14.97 15.12 -23.00
C PRO A 123 -16.49 15.31 -23.06
N GLU A 124 -16.93 16.56 -23.09
CA GLU A 124 -18.28 16.94 -23.50
C GLU A 124 -18.46 16.65 -25.01
N GLU A 125 -18.68 15.38 -25.34
CA GLU A 125 -19.20 14.97 -26.65
C GLU A 125 -20.72 15.14 -26.62
N TRP A 126 -21.18 16.40 -26.62
CA TRP A 126 -22.57 16.72 -26.97
C TRP A 126 -22.76 16.31 -28.43
N THR A 127 -23.49 15.22 -28.64
CA THR A 127 -23.99 14.82 -29.95
C THR A 127 -24.76 16.01 -30.56
N SER A 128 -24.10 16.72 -31.47
CA SER A 128 -24.73 17.76 -32.27
C SER A 128 -25.58 17.09 -33.35
N GLU A 129 -26.83 16.79 -33.03
CA GLU A 129 -27.88 16.60 -34.03
C GLU A 129 -28.17 17.95 -34.69
N PRO A 130 -27.95 18.14 -36.01
CA PRO A 130 -28.42 19.34 -36.66
C PRO A 130 -29.90 19.16 -37.02
N LEU A 131 -30.78 19.72 -36.19
CA LEU A 131 -32.16 19.97 -36.57
C LEU A 131 -32.22 21.03 -37.69
N LEU A 132 -32.17 20.59 -38.95
CA LEU A 132 -32.71 21.35 -40.07
C LEU A 132 -33.98 20.67 -40.58
N ARG A 133 -35.08 20.90 -39.86
CA ARG A 133 -36.41 20.86 -40.48
C ARG A 133 -36.58 22.10 -41.35
N GLN A 134 -36.88 21.83 -42.63
CA GLN A 134 -37.72 22.64 -43.51
C GLN A 134 -37.25 24.05 -43.87
N LYS A 135 -36.67 24.14 -45.06
CA LYS A 135 -37.00 25.19 -46.04
C LYS A 135 -37.32 24.44 -47.33
N MET A 136 -38.60 24.08 -47.53
CA MET A 136 -39.50 24.78 -48.47
C MET A 136 -38.85 24.98 -49.84
N LEU A 137 -39.40 24.26 -50.82
CA LEU A 137 -39.75 24.75 -52.16
C LEU A 137 -38.75 25.71 -52.83
N ASN A 138 -38.03 25.25 -53.87
CA ASN A 138 -38.09 25.82 -55.21
C ASN A 138 -37.12 25.11 -56.18
N ASP A 139 -37.68 24.84 -57.37
CA ASP A 139 -37.18 24.28 -58.63
C ASP A 139 -36.91 22.76 -58.73
#